data_AF-A0A3E4JH65-F1
#
_entry.id   AF-A0A3E4JH65-F1
#
_cell.length_a   1.000
_cell.length_b   1.000
_cell.length_c   1.000
_cell.angle_alpha   90.00
_cell.angle_beta   90.00
_cell.angle_gamma   90.00
#
_symmetry.space_group_name_H-M   'P 1'
#
loop_
_entity.id
_entity.type
_entity.pdbx_description
1 polymer ?
#
loop_
_entity_poly.entity_id
_entity_poly.type
_entity_poly.pdbx_seq_one_letter_code
_entity_poly.pdbx_strand_id
1 'polypeptide(L)' 'MKEITIGSYIRLKKTPTQIYKVFDIDCESQSIDAIQKNGHRLILDISEVELGSDDDMLLYESNTQIEYY' A
#
# COMPACT_ATOMS: atom_id res chain seq x y z
N MET A 1 -17.57 3.90 6.18
CA MET A 1 -16.58 3.56 5.14
C MET A 1 -15.21 3.73 5.77
N LYS A 2 -14.27 2.79 5.59
CA LYS A 2 -12.91 3.00 6.11
C LYS A 2 -12.18 3.92 5.12
N GLU A 3 -11.71 5.06 5.61
CA GLU A 3 -10.92 6.00 4.83
C GLU A 3 -9.46 5.56 4.81
N ILE A 4 -8.80 5.74 3.67
CA ILE A 4 -7.35 5.54 3.56
C ILE A 4 -6.69 6.74 4.24
N THR A 5 -5.83 6.49 5.22
CA THR A 5 -5.10 7.53 5.96
C THR A 5 -3.60 7.28 5.90
N ILE A 6 -2.80 8.31 6.19
CA ILE A 6 -1.35 8.18 6.30
C ILE A 6 -1.00 7.10 7.35
N GLY A 7 -0.08 6.20 6.98
CA GLY A 7 0.29 5.04 7.78
C GLY A 7 -0.60 3.81 7.58
N SER A 8 -1.71 3.92 6.83
CA SER A 8 -2.50 2.76 6.41
C SER A 8 -1.71 1.87 5.47
N TYR A 9 -2.11 0.60 5.39
CA TYR A 9 -1.60 -0.34 4.41
C TYR A 9 -2.61 -0.46 3.29
N ILE A 10 -2.13 -0.49 2.05
CA ILE A 10 -2.94 -0.56 0.84
C ILE A 10 -2.36 -1.61 -0.09
N ARG A 11 -3.20 -2.19 -0.93
CA ARG A 11 -2.80 -3.11 -2.00
C ARG A 11 -3.42 -2.73 -3.32
N LEU A 12 -2.78 -3.14 -4.41
CA LEU A 12 -3.33 -2.92 -5.75
C LEU A 12 -4.50 -3.86 -6.00
N LYS A 13 -5.62 -3.34 -6.52
CA LYS A 13 -6.77 -4.15 -6.92
C LYS A 13 -6.41 -5.19 -7.99
N LYS A 14 -5.50 -4.83 -8.91
CA LYS A 14 -5.01 -5.72 -9.98
C LYS A 14 -4.04 -6.79 -9.45
N THR A 15 -3.29 -6.48 -8.39
CA THR A 15 -2.22 -7.34 -7.87
C THR A 15 -2.26 -7.32 -6.33
N PRO A 16 -3.19 -8.06 -5.71
CA PRO A 16 -3.45 -7.98 -4.26
C PRO A 16 -2.28 -8.50 -3.41
N THR A 17 -1.26 -9.11 -4.01
CA THR A 17 -0.05 -9.57 -3.34
C THR A 17 0.95 -8.45 -3.06
N GLN A 18 0.84 -7.31 -3.75
CA GLN A 18 1.72 -6.18 -3.55
C GLN A 18 1.10 -5.21 -2.55
N ILE A 19 1.69 -5.16 -1.36
CA ILE A 19 1.26 -4.33 -0.25
C ILE A 19 2.23 -3.16 -0.11
N TYR A 20 1.65 -1.99 0.13
CA TYR A 20 2.35 -0.73 0.29
C TYR A 20 1.86 -0.03 1.55
N LYS A 21 2.71 0.80 2.14
CA LYS A 21 2.35 1.66 3.27
C LYS A 21 2.14 3.08 2.78
N VAL A 22 1.06 3.71 3.18
CA VAL A 22 0.75 5.09 2.79
C VAL A 22 1.70 6.05 3.52
N PHE A 23 2.49 6.78 2.75
CA PHE A 23 3.37 7.83 3.25
C PHE A 23 2.68 9.19 3.22
N ASP A 24 2.01 9.51 2.12
CA ASP A 24 1.26 10.75 1.95
C ASP A 24 0.07 10.55 1.01
N ILE A 25 -0.91 11.46 1.07
CA ILE A 25 -2.12 11.41 0.24
C ILE A 25 -2.34 12.78 -0.38
N ASP A 26 -2.29 12.83 -1.71
CA ASP A 26 -2.69 14.00 -2.49
C ASP A 26 -4.16 13.85 -2.88
N CYS A 27 -5.04 14.51 -2.12
CA CYS A 27 -6.46 14.52 -2.37
C CYS A 27 -6.85 15.31 -3.64
N GLU A 28 -6.04 16.28 -4.09
CA GLU A 28 -6.34 17.06 -5.29
C GLU A 28 -6.07 16.24 -6.55
N SER A 29 -4.92 15.55 -6.58
CA SER A 29 -4.53 14.68 -7.68
C SER A 29 -5.07 13.25 -7.55
N GLN A 30 -5.89 12.97 -6.52
CA GLN A 30 -6.42 11.64 -6.21
C GLN A 30 -5.33 10.54 -6.18
N SER A 31 -4.16 10.90 -5.63
CA SER A 31 -2.93 10.13 -5.69
C SER A 31 -2.46 9.79 -4.28
N ILE A 32 -1.79 8.66 -4.13
CA ILE A 32 -1.22 8.20 -2.86
C ILE A 32 0.28 7.98 -3.06
N ASP A 33 1.10 8.68 -2.27
CA ASP A 33 2.52 8.34 -2.13
C ASP A 33 2.62 7.14 -1.20
N ALA A 34 3.03 6.01 -1.77
CA ALA A 34 3.11 4.74 -1.08
C ALA A 34 4.56 4.27 -1.04
N ILE A 35 4.99 3.77 0.11
CA ILE A 35 6.32 3.20 0.32
C ILE A 35 6.24 1.67 0.36
N GLN A 36 7.16 1.04 -0.37
CA GLN A 36 7.42 -0.39 -0.34
C GLN A 36 8.35 -0.74 0.82
N LYS A 37 8.35 -2.00 1.24
CA LYS A 37 9.20 -2.48 2.33
C LYS A 37 10.70 -2.25 2.09
N ASN A 38 11.13 -2.30 0.82
CA ASN A 38 12.52 -2.02 0.42
C ASN A 38 12.90 -0.52 0.51
N GLY A 39 11.98 0.35 0.96
CA GLY A 39 12.16 1.79 1.07
C GLY A 39 11.87 2.56 -0.22
N HIS A 40 11.53 1.88 -1.31
CA HIS A 40 11.20 2.52 -2.57
C HIS A 40 9.80 3.14 -2.51
N ARG A 41 9.68 4.38 -2.98
CA ARG A 41 8.42 5.12 -3.02
C ARG A 41 7.85 5.11 -4.42
N LEU A 42 6.53 5.08 -4.52
CA LEU A 42 5.81 5.22 -5.77
C LEU A 42 4.50 5.94 -5.55
N ILE A 43 4.04 6.60 -6.61
CA ILE A 43 2.73 7.23 -6.64
C ILE A 43 1.72 6.24 -7.21
N LEU A 44 0.63 6.00 -6.47
CA LEU A 44 -0.47 5.14 -6.84
C LEU A 44 -1.75 5.96 -7.00
N ASP A 45 -2.58 5.60 -7.98
CA ASP A 45 -3.92 6.17 -8.11
C ASP A 45 -4.84 5.59 -7.03
N ILE A 46 -5.58 6.45 -6.33
CA ILE A 46 -6.51 6.04 -5.26
C ILE A 46 -7.59 5.08 -5.76
N SER A 47 -7.95 5.15 -7.04
CA SER A 47 -8.95 4.29 -7.67
C SER A 47 -8.43 2.87 -7.94
N GLU A 48 -7.12 2.69 -8.07
CA GLU A 48 -6.48 1.41 -8.33
C GLU A 48 -6.10 0.64 -7.07
N VAL A 49 -6.20 1.28 -5.91
CA VAL A 49 -5.83 0.69 -4.62
C VAL A 49 -7.04 0.43 -3.74
N GLU A 50 -6.87 -0.49 -2.80
CA GLU A 50 -7.82 -0.77 -1.73
C GLU A 50 -7.11 -0.85 -0.39
N LEU A 51 -7.85 -0.56 0.68
CA LEU A 51 -7.33 -0.64 2.04
C LEU A 51 -7.01 -2.09 2.39
N GLY A 52 -5.78 -2.33 2.83
CA GLY A 52 -5.34 -3.63 3.32
C GLY A 52 -5.99 -3.99 4.66
N SER A 53 -6.02 -5.27 4.96
CA SER A 53 -6.42 -5.80 6.27
C SER A 53 -5.26 -5.77 7.27
N ASP A 54 -5.54 -6.16 8.52
CA ASP A 54 -4.51 -6.34 9.54
C ASP A 54 -3.54 -7.48 9.14
N ASP A 55 -3.99 -8.47 8.37
CA ASP A 55 -3.13 -9.53 7.81
C ASP A 55 -2.15 -8.95 6.78
N ASP A 56 -2.60 -8.00 5.95
CA ASP A 56 -1.75 -7.32 4.97
C ASP A 56 -0.66 -6.48 5.68
N MET A 57 -1.01 -5.80 6.77
CA MET A 57 -0.03 -5.12 7.64
C MET A 57 1.02 -6.10 8.17
N LEU A 58 0.58 -7.23 8.71
CA LEU A 58 1.49 -8.26 9.23
C LEU A 58 2.40 -8.81 8.13
N LEU A 59 1.88 -9.01 6.91
CA LEU A 59 2.67 -9.47 5.77
C LEU A 59 3.73 -8.44 5.36
N TYR A 60 3.35 -7.16 5.30
CA TYR A 60 4.26 -6.06 4.96
C TYR A 60 5.39 -5.92 5.99
N GLU A 61 5.07 -5.99 7.28
CA GLU A 61 6.04 -5.84 8.37
C GLU A 61 6.85 -7.13 8.59
N SER A 62 6.31 -8.30 8.25
CA SER A 62 7.02 -9.58 8.37
C SER A 62 8.25 -9.63 7.47
N ASN A 63 9.40 -10.06 8.01
CA ASN A 63 10.66 -10.23 7.26
C ASN A 63 10.65 -11.39 6.26
N THR A 64 9.50 -11.99 5.99
CA THR A 64 9.33 -12.91 4.86
C THR A 64 9.45 -12.09 3.58
N GLN A 65 10.68 -11.97 3.05
CA GLN A 65 10.87 -11.69 1.64
C GLN A 65 10.15 -12.81 0.89
N ILE A 66 8.96 -12.52 0.36
CA ILE A 66 8.33 -13.41 -0.61
C ILE A 66 9.14 -13.22 -1.89
N GLU A 67 10.23 -13.98 -2.02
CA GLU A 67 10.94 -14.14 -3.29
C GLU A 67 9.97 -14.86 -4.25
N TYR A 68 9.44 -14.13 -5.22
CA TYR A 68 8.77 -14.73 -6.36
C TYR A 68 9.85 -15.18 -7.36
N TYR A 69 10.12 -16.49 -7.41
CA TYR A 69 10.91 -17.17 -8.45
C TYR A 69 10.08 -17.40 -9.72
#